data_AF-A0A0G0IP07-F1
#
_entry.id   AF-A0A0G0IP07-F1
#
_cell.length_a   1.000
_cell.length_b   1.000
_cell.length_c   1.000
_cell.angle_alpha   90.00
_cell.angle_beta   90.00
_cell.angle_gamma   90.00
#
_symmetry.space_group_name_H-M   'P 1'
#
loop_
_entity.id
_entity.type
_entity.pdbx_description
1 polymer ?
#
loop_
_entity_poly.entity_id
_entity_poly.type
_entity_poly.pdbx_seq_one_letter_code
_entity_poly.pdbx_strand_id
1 'polypeptide(L)' 'MKDFKSELNKIKGKTLMVIFPHPDDESMMTGGLLSTAHKLGIRTVVVTITKGGAGKFTFIPKENQLQR' A
#
# COMPACT_ATOMS: atom_id res chain seq x y z
N MET A 1 16.17 8.32 16.70
CA MET A 1 15.30 7.92 15.57
C MET A 1 14.88 9.20 14.85
N LYS A 2 15.02 9.30 13.52
CA LYS A 2 14.62 10.51 12.80
C LYS A 2 13.08 10.61 12.78
N ASP A 3 12.52 11.81 12.91
CA ASP A 3 11.08 12.01 12.77
C ASP A 3 10.66 11.84 11.31
N PHE A 4 9.89 10.80 11.05
CA PHE A 4 9.41 10.44 9.71
C PHE A 4 8.57 11.56 9.06
N LYS A 5 7.78 12.31 9.85
CA LYS A 5 6.98 13.42 9.32
C LYS A 5 7.87 14.56 8.82
N SER A 6 8.94 14.86 9.54
CA SER A 6 9.91 15.87 9.13
C SER A 6 10.55 15.56 7.78
N GLU A 7 10.84 14.28 7.50
CA GLU A 7 11.40 13.85 6.22
C GLU A 7 10.38 13.98 5.08
N LEU A 8 9.13 13.58 5.30
CA LEU A 8 8.06 13.75 4.32
C LEU A 8 7.77 15.23 4.00
N ASN A 9 7.87 16.11 4.99
CA ASN A 9 7.69 17.55 4.74
C ASN A 9 8.73 18.13 3.78
N LYS A 10 9.94 17.55 3.68
CA LYS A 10 10.98 18.01 2.72
C LYS A 10 10.57 17.82 1.26
N ILE A 11 9.65 16.91 0.99
CA ILE A 11 9.14 16.64 -0.37
C ILE A 11 7.76 17.26 -0.62
N LYS A 12 7.26 18.12 0.30
CA LYS A 12 5.99 18.83 0.10
C LYS A 12 6.04 19.66 -1.20
N GLY A 13 4.96 19.63 -1.97
CA GLY A 13 4.90 20.23 -3.32
C GLY A 13 5.48 19.36 -4.44
N LYS A 14 6.06 18.19 -4.13
CA LYS A 14 6.44 17.17 -5.11
C LYS A 14 5.42 16.03 -5.14
N THR A 15 5.56 15.13 -6.12
CA THR A 15 4.81 13.88 -6.18
C THR A 15 5.64 12.73 -5.59
N LEU A 16 5.04 11.95 -4.69
CA LEU A 16 5.59 10.68 -4.22
C LEU A 16 5.04 9.55 -5.11
N MET A 17 5.90 8.86 -5.85
CA MET A 17 5.54 7.70 -6.65
C MET A 17 6.11 6.43 -6.01
N VAL A 18 5.27 5.41 -5.89
CA VAL A 18 5.68 4.06 -5.47
C VAL A 18 5.35 3.07 -6.58
N ILE A 19 6.23 2.09 -6.79
CA ILE A 19 6.12 1.12 -7.88
C ILE A 19 6.17 -0.27 -7.27
N PHE A 20 5.14 -1.08 -7.54
CA PHE A 20 5.03 -2.42 -6.98
C PHE A 20 4.65 -3.47 -8.05
N PRO A 21 5.09 -4.72 -7.88
CA PRO A 21 4.77 -5.79 -8.82
C PRO A 21 3.28 -6.13 -8.89
N HIS A 22 2.61 -6.30 -7.74
CA HIS A 22 1.24 -6.78 -7.65
C HIS A 22 0.30 -5.80 -6.93
N PRO A 23 -1.03 -5.89 -7.17
CA PRO A 23 -1.99 -5.11 -6.42
C PRO A 23 -2.11 -5.65 -5.00
N ASP A 24 -1.88 -4.82 -3.97
CA ASP A 24 -1.87 -5.10 -2.51
C ASP A 24 -0.50 -4.82 -1.85
N ASP A 25 0.59 -5.04 -2.59
CA ASP A 25 1.97 -4.78 -2.17
C ASP A 25 2.15 -3.35 -1.62
N GLU A 26 1.49 -2.35 -2.23
CA GLU A 26 1.61 -0.95 -1.83
C GLU A 26 1.08 -0.70 -0.43
N SER A 27 -0.01 -1.39 -0.10
CA SER A 27 -0.69 -1.28 1.18
C SER A 27 0.07 -2.05 2.26
N MET A 28 0.56 -3.25 1.93
CA MET A 28 1.32 -4.09 2.87
C MET A 28 2.67 -3.48 3.24
N MET A 29 3.41 -2.94 2.27
CA MET A 29 4.78 -2.46 2.48
C MET A 29 4.84 -0.97 2.82
N THR A 30 3.94 -0.17 2.26
CA THR A 30 4.02 1.30 2.35
C THR A 30 2.72 1.97 2.76
N GLY A 31 1.72 1.24 3.25
CA GLY A 31 0.43 1.82 3.63
C GLY A 31 0.54 2.98 4.64
N GLY A 32 1.41 2.84 5.65
CA GLY A 32 1.68 3.92 6.61
C GLY A 32 2.33 5.17 5.98
N LEU A 33 3.26 4.96 5.05
CA LEU A 33 3.93 6.03 4.30
C LEU A 33 2.91 6.79 3.43
N LEU A 34 2.12 6.07 2.64
CA LEU A 34 1.11 6.64 1.75
C LEU A 34 0.02 7.38 2.54
N SER A 35 -0.45 6.80 3.65
CA SER A 35 -1.42 7.43 4.55
C SER A 35 -0.88 8.73 5.16
N THR A 36 0.38 8.73 5.60
CA THR A 36 1.00 9.92 6.18
C THR A 36 1.24 11.00 5.13
N ALA A 37 1.73 10.63 3.94
CA ALA A 37 1.92 11.55 2.83
C ALA A 37 0.60 12.22 2.40
N HIS A 38 -0.47 11.43 2.29
CA HIS A 38 -1.82 11.94 1.99
C HIS A 38 -2.30 12.93 3.05
N LYS A 39 -2.15 12.61 4.35
CA LYS A 39 -2.50 13.52 5.45
C LYS A 39 -1.72 14.84 5.44
N LEU A 40 -0.51 14.84 4.89
CA LEU A 40 0.31 16.04 4.72
C LEU A 40 0.02 16.80 3.41
N GLY A 41 -0.95 16.35 2.62
CA GLY A 41 -1.33 16.96 1.34
C GLY A 41 -0.32 16.72 0.22
N ILE A 42 0.52 15.69 0.34
CA ILE A 42 1.49 15.31 -0.70
C ILE A 42 0.76 14.44 -1.73
N ARG A 43 0.86 14.80 -3.01
CA ARG A 43 0.30 14.01 -4.10
C ARG A 43 1.04 12.66 -4.19
N THR A 44 0.29 11.57 -4.07
CA THR A 44 0.81 10.21 -4.20
C THR A 44 0.36 9.56 -5.50
N VAL A 45 1.23 8.74 -6.08
CA VAL A 45 0.93 7.90 -7.27
C VAL A 45 1.40 6.49 -6.98
N VAL A 46 0.54 5.51 -7.21
CA VAL A 46 0.87 4.09 -7.14
C VAL A 46 0.94 3.55 -8.57
N VAL A 47 2.04 2.90 -8.91
CA VAL A 47 2.19 2.15 -10.16
C VAL A 47 2.22 0.67 -9.82
N THR A 48 1.26 -0.08 -10.34
CA THR A 48 1.23 -1.53 -10.21
C THR A 48 1.58 -2.15 -11.56
N ILE A 49 2.63 -2.96 -11.60
CA ILE A 49 3.18 -3.50 -12.85
C ILE A 49 2.26 -4.57 -13.45
N THR A 50 1.63 -5.40 -12.61
CA THR A 50 0.78 -6.51 -13.05
C THR A 50 -0.63 -6.43 -12.49
N LYS A 51 -1.59 -7.09 -13.14
CA LYS A 51 -2.97 -7.20 -12.65
C LYS A 51 -3.17 -8.25 -11.55
N GLY A 52 -2.12 -8.99 -11.15
CA GLY A 52 -2.24 -10.03 -10.13
C GLY A 52 -2.99 -11.31 -10.56
N GLY A 53 -3.11 -11.60 -11.85
CA GLY A 53 -3.92 -12.72 -12.36
C GLY A 53 -3.47 -14.13 -11.94
N ALA A 54 -2.27 -14.28 -11.38
CA ALA A 54 -1.78 -15.54 -10.80
C ALA A 54 -2.14 -15.71 -9.32
N GLY A 55 -2.72 -14.69 -8.68
CA GLY A 55 -3.19 -14.74 -7.29
C GLY A 55 -4.34 -15.74 -7.13
N LYS A 56 -4.41 -16.38 -5.95
CA LYS A 56 -5.44 -17.36 -5.62
C LYS A 56 -6.28 -16.85 -4.45
N PHE A 57 -7.59 -16.88 -4.61
CA PHE A 57 -8.52 -16.71 -3.49
C PHE A 57 -8.90 -18.08 -2.95
N THR A 58 -8.61 -18.33 -1.68
CA THR A 58 -9.11 -19.52 -1.00
C THR A 58 -10.46 -19.15 -0.37
N PHE A 59 -11.55 -19.58 -1.00
CA PHE A 59 -12.88 -19.49 -0.38
C PHE A 59 -13.12 -20.74 0.46
N ILE A 60 -13.30 -20.57 1.77
CA ILE A 60 -13.77 -21.64 2.66
C ILE A 60 -15.25 -21.36 2.96
N PRO A 61 -16.18 -22.15 2.41
CA PRO A 61 -17.61 -22.01 2.70
C PRO A 61 -17.86 -22.07 4.20
N LYS A 62 -18.81 -21.26 4.70
CA LYS A 62 -19.12 -21.18 6.14
C LYS A 62 -19.46 -22.56 6.74
N GLU A 63 -20.12 -23.44 5.99
CA GLU A 63 -20.43 -24.81 6.43
C GLU A 63 -19.20 -25.65 6.77
N ASN A 64 -18.03 -25.32 6.20
CA ASN A 64 -16.77 -26.04 6.41
C ASN A 64 -15.81 -25.33 7.37
N GLN A 65 -16.20 -24.21 7.98
CA GLN A 65 -15.34 -23.46 8.90
C GLN A 65 -15.30 -24.05 10.33
N LEU A 66 -16.24 -24.92 10.69
CA LEU A 66 -16.38 -25.49 12.04
C LEU A 66 -15.75 -26.88 12.24
N GLN A 67 -15.06 -27.44 11.23
CA GLN A 67 -14.39 -28.75 11.33
C GLN A 67 -12.88 -28.66 11.62
N ARG A 68 -12.44 -27.60 12.30
CA ARG A 68 -11.05 -27.43 12.77
C ARG A 68 -10.99 -27.36 14.28
#